data_AF-A0A848YZ94-F1
#
_entry.id   AF-A0A848YZ94-F1
#
_cell.length_a   1.000
_cell.length_b   1.000
_cell.length_c   1.000
_cell.angle_alpha   90.00
_cell.angle_beta   90.00
_cell.angle_gamma   90.00
#
_symmetry.space_group_name_H-M   'P 1'
#
loop_
_entity.id
_entity.type
_entity.pdbx_description
1 polymer ?
#
loop_
_entity_poly.entity_id
_entity_poly.type
_entity_poly.pdbx_seq_one_letter_code
_entity_poly.pdbx_strand_id
1 'polypeptide(L)'
;MALTAYLGLSLWILCGLIGLAILTFLSLAMVTKIITGEEQLIYYHHEIGIMIMATIFLKIINHPILPYLDITILGIGTFLFCGRVGCLMVGCCHGRPHKWGVFYHKEHADAGFTHYYLGVRLFPIQALESIWVLMLVIVGCFMVLGRQAPGEALAWYVITYDIGRFIFEFARGDPERPYHSGFSEGQWTSVILMIAVMWGELAGLLPFHLWHITATAGIVLIMTAVATNRKFRSSGKHKLHNPRHVKEIADAIDKISSSVSAKAIITDGHTAQDVIPIATTSLNIQISTGAIKDTVTHIDHYALSYQNRSMTEETARTVADLIIQVKKLSGASRLITRGNGVYHLLIKPHNEGVKRWASTL
;
A
#
# COMPACT_ATOMS: atom_id res chain seq x y z
N MET A 1 -18.29 -25.41 -7.88
CA MET A 1 -19.33 -26.48 -7.90
C MET A 1 -20.35 -26.26 -8.99
N ALA A 2 -21.17 -25.19 -8.96
CA ALA A 2 -22.20 -24.97 -9.99
C ALA A 2 -21.64 -24.86 -11.42
N LEU A 3 -20.61 -24.01 -11.63
CA LEU A 3 -19.95 -23.88 -12.94
C LEU A 3 -19.35 -25.20 -13.45
N THR A 4 -18.74 -25.97 -12.54
CA THR A 4 -18.16 -27.29 -12.84
C THR A 4 -19.21 -28.28 -13.32
N ALA A 5 -20.34 -28.36 -12.61
CA ALA A 5 -21.47 -29.21 -13.00
C ALA A 5 -22.07 -28.76 -14.35
N TYR A 6 -22.21 -27.45 -14.55
CA TYR A 6 -22.72 -26.86 -15.80
C TYR A 6 -21.84 -27.20 -17.02
N LEU A 7 -20.52 -27.22 -16.84
CA LEU A 7 -19.56 -27.63 -17.88
C LEU A 7 -19.44 -29.16 -18.07
N GLY A 8 -20.16 -29.96 -17.27
CA GLY A 8 -20.03 -31.42 -17.30
C GLY A 8 -18.69 -31.94 -16.78
N LEU A 9 -17.97 -31.13 -15.99
CA LEU A 9 -16.69 -31.48 -15.39
C LEU A 9 -16.89 -32.30 -14.10
N SER A 10 -15.89 -33.09 -13.74
CA SER A 10 -15.93 -33.92 -12.52
C SER A 10 -15.83 -33.07 -11.26
N LEU A 11 -16.86 -33.16 -10.42
CA LEU A 11 -16.89 -32.50 -9.11
C LEU A 11 -15.82 -33.05 -8.16
N TRP A 12 -15.47 -34.33 -8.28
CA TRP A 12 -14.41 -34.94 -7.46
C TRP A 12 -13.04 -34.34 -7.75
N ILE A 13 -12.76 -34.06 -9.02
CA ILE A 13 -11.51 -33.40 -9.43
C ILE A 13 -11.49 -31.97 -8.89
N LEU A 14 -12.61 -31.25 -8.97
CA LEU A 14 -12.70 -29.91 -8.36
C LEU A 14 -12.48 -29.95 -6.85
N CYS A 15 -13.08 -30.91 -6.12
CA CYS A 15 -12.84 -31.08 -4.70
C CYS A 15 -11.36 -31.34 -4.41
N GLY A 16 -10.70 -32.17 -5.22
CA GLY A 16 -9.25 -32.39 -5.17
C GLY A 16 -8.46 -31.11 -5.39
N LEU A 17 -8.83 -30.29 -6.36
CA LEU A 17 -8.21 -28.98 -6.63
C LEU A 17 -8.40 -27.99 -5.48
N ILE A 18 -9.58 -27.96 -4.86
CA ILE A 18 -9.84 -27.12 -3.68
C ILE A 18 -8.94 -27.56 -2.52
N GLY A 19 -8.87 -28.87 -2.25
CA GLY A 19 -7.97 -29.43 -1.23
C GLY A 19 -6.50 -29.10 -1.51
N LEU A 20 -6.07 -29.25 -2.77
CA LEU A 20 -4.72 -28.90 -3.20
C LEU A 20 -4.45 -27.40 -3.07
N ALA A 21 -5.42 -26.54 -3.38
CA ALA A 21 -5.27 -25.10 -3.25
C ALA A 21 -5.11 -24.69 -1.78
N ILE A 22 -5.91 -25.26 -0.87
CA ILE A 22 -5.79 -25.05 0.58
C ILE A 22 -4.42 -25.54 1.07
N LEU A 23 -4.02 -26.75 0.69
CA LEU A 23 -2.71 -27.30 1.06
C LEU A 23 -1.58 -26.39 0.56
N THR A 24 -1.61 -26.01 -0.72
CA THR A 24 -0.60 -25.12 -1.32
C THR A 24 -0.55 -23.77 -0.60
N PHE A 25 -1.70 -23.19 -0.27
CA PHE A 25 -1.79 -21.94 0.47
C PHE A 25 -1.13 -22.06 1.85
N LEU A 26 -1.52 -23.07 2.63
CA LEU A 26 -1.01 -23.28 3.99
C LEU A 26 0.48 -23.65 4.00
N SER A 27 0.91 -24.49 3.06
CA SER A 27 2.33 -24.86 2.91
C SER A 27 3.17 -23.63 2.58
N LEU A 28 2.73 -22.80 1.63
CA LEU A 28 3.47 -21.59 1.28
C LEU A 28 3.52 -20.60 2.45
N ALA A 29 2.41 -20.38 3.15
CA ALA A 29 2.35 -19.52 4.33
C ALA A 29 3.31 -20.00 5.44
N MET A 30 3.30 -21.31 5.74
CA MET A 30 4.19 -21.89 6.76
C MET A 30 5.66 -21.84 6.35
N VAL A 31 5.99 -22.17 5.10
CA VAL A 31 7.37 -22.10 4.60
C VAL A 31 7.88 -20.66 4.64
N THR A 32 7.09 -19.69 4.19
CA THR A 32 7.46 -18.27 4.28
C THR A 32 7.71 -17.88 5.73
N LYS A 33 6.80 -18.22 6.65
CA LYS A 33 6.95 -17.93 8.08
C LYS A 33 8.20 -18.57 8.71
N ILE A 34 8.53 -19.81 8.33
CA ILE A 34 9.75 -20.50 8.80
C ILE A 34 11.02 -19.77 8.31
N ILE A 35 11.01 -19.28 7.07
CA ILE A 35 12.18 -18.65 6.46
C ILE A 35 12.35 -17.20 6.92
N THR A 36 11.28 -16.42 6.93
CA THR A 36 11.33 -14.97 7.22
C THR A 36 11.16 -14.66 8.70
N GLY A 37 10.62 -15.60 9.49
CA GLY A 37 10.23 -15.38 10.89
C GLY A 37 8.91 -14.62 11.06
N GLU A 38 8.31 -14.14 9.97
CA GLU A 38 7.09 -13.33 9.98
C GLU A 38 6.03 -13.91 9.03
N GLU A 39 4.77 -13.74 9.38
CA GLU A 39 3.66 -14.17 8.55
C GLU A 39 3.39 -13.13 7.45
N GLN A 40 3.79 -13.44 6.22
CA GLN A 40 3.59 -12.57 5.06
C GLN A 40 2.71 -13.26 4.02
N LEU A 41 1.46 -12.80 3.92
CA LEU A 41 0.46 -13.34 2.98
C LEU A 41 0.36 -12.43 1.75
N ILE A 42 1.20 -12.71 0.75
CA ILE A 42 1.23 -11.98 -0.52
C ILE A 42 0.38 -12.72 -1.54
N TYR A 43 -0.72 -12.10 -1.98
CA TYR A 43 -1.70 -12.70 -2.90
C TYR A 43 -1.06 -13.38 -4.12
N TYR A 44 -0.17 -12.68 -4.84
CA TYR A 44 0.43 -13.22 -6.07
C TYR A 44 1.23 -14.49 -5.85
N HIS A 45 1.93 -14.63 -4.73
CA HIS A 45 2.69 -15.84 -4.43
C HIS A 45 1.77 -17.06 -4.30
N HIS A 46 0.64 -16.88 -3.59
CA HIS A 46 -0.34 -17.95 -3.42
C HIS A 46 -1.11 -18.25 -4.71
N GLU A 47 -1.54 -17.22 -5.44
CA GLU A 47 -2.23 -17.39 -6.72
C GLU A 47 -1.35 -18.16 -7.71
N ILE A 48 -0.12 -17.71 -7.97
CA ILE A 48 0.81 -18.38 -8.89
C ILE A 48 1.08 -19.81 -8.43
N GLY A 49 1.36 -20.01 -7.15
CA GLY A 49 1.61 -21.34 -6.58
C GLY A 49 0.43 -22.29 -6.78
N ILE A 50 -0.79 -21.85 -6.48
CA ILE A 50 -2.01 -22.65 -6.66
C ILE A 50 -2.22 -22.97 -8.15
N MET A 51 -2.04 -22.00 -9.05
CA MET A 51 -2.24 -22.22 -10.49
C MET A 51 -1.22 -23.20 -11.07
N ILE A 52 0.05 -23.13 -10.64
CA ILE A 52 1.09 -24.10 -11.02
C ILE A 52 0.74 -25.49 -10.50
N MET A 53 0.42 -25.62 -9.20
CA MET A 53 0.10 -26.92 -8.60
C MET A 53 -1.16 -27.54 -9.20
N ALA A 54 -2.19 -26.74 -9.47
CA ALA A 54 -3.40 -27.18 -10.16
C ALA A 54 -3.09 -27.69 -11.57
N THR A 55 -2.26 -26.98 -12.32
CA THR A 55 -1.83 -27.38 -13.66
C THR A 55 -1.06 -28.71 -13.64
N ILE A 56 -0.11 -28.86 -12.70
CA ILE A 56 0.67 -30.10 -12.53
C ILE A 56 -0.25 -31.26 -12.17
N PHE A 57 -1.14 -31.06 -11.20
CA PHE A 57 -2.09 -32.09 -10.77
C PHE A 57 -2.98 -32.56 -11.93
N LEU A 58 -3.61 -31.63 -12.65
CA LEU A 58 -4.48 -31.93 -13.79
C LEU A 58 -3.73 -32.65 -14.92
N LYS A 59 -2.47 -32.28 -15.15
CA LYS A 59 -1.59 -32.94 -16.12
C LYS A 59 -1.26 -34.37 -15.71
N ILE A 60 -0.95 -34.61 -14.43
CA ILE A 60 -0.66 -35.95 -13.91
C ILE A 60 -1.88 -36.89 -14.06
N ILE A 61 -3.08 -36.37 -13.81
CA ILE A 61 -4.32 -37.15 -13.93
C ILE A 61 -4.91 -37.14 -15.35
N ASN A 62 -4.22 -36.54 -16.34
CA ASN A 62 -4.63 -36.45 -17.75
C ASN A 62 -6.06 -35.90 -17.99
N HIS A 63 -6.42 -34.83 -17.27
CA HIS A 63 -7.71 -34.15 -17.42
C HIS A 63 -7.58 -32.79 -18.12
N PRO A 64 -8.67 -32.24 -18.72
CA PRO A 64 -8.62 -30.99 -19.44
C PRO A 64 -8.22 -29.83 -18.51
N ILE A 65 -7.08 -29.21 -18.75
CA ILE A 65 -6.47 -28.27 -17.80
C ILE A 65 -7.26 -26.95 -17.73
N LEU A 66 -7.41 -26.27 -18.87
CA LEU A 66 -7.92 -24.90 -18.94
C LEU A 66 -9.33 -24.71 -18.34
N PRO A 67 -10.34 -25.59 -18.57
CA PRO A 67 -11.66 -25.42 -17.97
C PRO A 67 -11.63 -25.45 -16.43
N TYR A 68 -10.76 -26.28 -15.83
CA TYR A 68 -10.62 -26.29 -14.37
C TYR A 68 -9.85 -25.07 -13.87
N LEU A 69 -8.86 -24.58 -14.62
CA LEU A 69 -8.13 -23.36 -14.25
C LEU A 69 -9.04 -22.12 -14.29
N ASP A 70 -9.93 -22.01 -15.27
CA ASP A 70 -10.98 -20.97 -15.32
C ASP A 70 -11.85 -20.98 -14.07
N ILE A 71 -12.26 -22.15 -13.58
CA ILE A 71 -13.06 -22.24 -12.35
C ILE A 71 -12.21 -21.94 -11.12
N THR A 72 -10.96 -22.40 -11.11
CA THR A 72 -10.03 -22.26 -9.98
C THR A 72 -9.70 -20.78 -9.74
N ILE A 73 -9.37 -20.02 -10.79
CA ILE A 73 -9.05 -18.60 -10.68
C ILE A 73 -10.24 -17.78 -10.19
N LEU A 74 -11.47 -18.11 -10.59
CA LEU A 74 -12.69 -17.46 -10.07
C LEU A 74 -12.93 -17.80 -8.60
N GLY A 75 -12.59 -19.03 -8.18
CA GLY A 75 -12.57 -19.41 -6.77
C GLY A 75 -11.55 -18.61 -5.96
N ILE A 76 -10.33 -18.48 -6.47
CA ILE A 76 -9.27 -17.65 -5.86
C ILE A 76 -9.72 -16.19 -5.78
N GLY A 77 -10.32 -15.64 -6.85
CA GLY A 77 -10.86 -14.28 -6.85
C GLY A 77 -11.97 -14.08 -5.83
N THR A 78 -12.85 -15.07 -5.65
CA THR A 78 -13.90 -15.02 -4.61
C THR A 78 -13.27 -14.97 -3.21
N PHE A 79 -12.24 -15.79 -2.98
CA PHE A 79 -11.47 -15.76 -1.73
C PHE A 79 -10.78 -14.40 -1.53
N LEU A 80 -10.16 -13.83 -2.57
CA LEU A 80 -9.53 -12.52 -2.52
C LEU A 80 -10.52 -11.41 -2.20
N PHE A 81 -11.73 -11.42 -2.78
CA PHE A 81 -12.78 -10.48 -2.46
C PHE A 81 -13.07 -10.46 -0.94
N CYS A 82 -13.32 -11.64 -0.36
CA CYS A 82 -13.53 -11.78 1.08
C CYS A 82 -12.30 -11.32 1.89
N GLY A 83 -11.10 -11.69 1.44
CA GLY A 83 -9.84 -11.25 2.06
C GLY A 83 -9.68 -9.74 2.09
N ARG A 84 -10.03 -9.02 1.00
CA ARG A 84 -9.98 -7.55 0.94
C ARG A 84 -11.02 -6.88 1.82
N VAL A 85 -12.20 -7.48 1.96
CA VAL A 85 -13.20 -7.04 2.94
C VAL A 85 -12.66 -7.21 4.36
N GLY A 86 -11.96 -8.32 4.66
CA GLY A 86 -11.24 -8.50 5.93
C GLY A 86 -10.14 -7.45 6.15
N CYS A 87 -9.33 -7.15 5.12
CA CYS A 87 -8.32 -6.09 5.18
C CYS A 87 -8.93 -4.72 5.50
N LEU A 88 -10.11 -4.43 4.95
CA LEU A 88 -10.83 -3.19 5.24
C LEU A 88 -11.21 -3.08 6.72
N MET A 89 -11.64 -4.19 7.34
CA MET A 89 -12.05 -4.23 8.75
C MET A 89 -10.86 -4.09 9.72
N VAL A 90 -9.74 -4.75 9.43
CA VAL A 90 -8.55 -4.72 10.32
C VAL A 90 -7.66 -3.50 10.06
N GLY A 91 -7.73 -2.94 8.85
CA GLY A 91 -6.94 -1.78 8.44
C GLY A 91 -5.59 -2.09 7.83
N CYS A 92 -5.29 -3.36 7.56
CA CYS A 92 -4.11 -3.72 6.77
C CYS A 92 -4.31 -3.34 5.29
N CYS A 93 -3.20 -3.26 4.53
CA CYS A 93 -3.23 -2.94 3.09
C CYS A 93 -3.94 -1.61 2.76
N HIS A 94 -3.84 -0.62 3.65
CA HIS A 94 -4.60 0.63 3.55
C HIS A 94 -4.10 1.59 2.47
N GLY A 95 -4.98 2.51 2.07
CA GLY A 95 -4.65 3.58 1.14
C GLY A 95 -3.80 4.68 1.77
N ARG A 96 -3.39 5.64 0.95
CA ARG A 96 -2.73 6.87 1.42
C ARG A 96 -3.70 7.77 2.17
N PRO A 97 -3.19 8.66 3.03
CA PRO A 97 -3.99 9.73 3.61
C PRO A 97 -4.77 10.53 2.57
N HIS A 98 -6.05 10.79 2.84
CA HIS A 98 -6.98 11.40 1.91
C HIS A 98 -8.03 12.27 2.64
N LYS A 99 -8.64 13.23 1.95
CA LYS A 99 -9.63 14.16 2.55
C LYS A 99 -10.91 13.44 3.03
N TRP A 100 -11.21 12.30 2.43
CA TRP A 100 -12.35 11.44 2.70
C TRP A 100 -11.90 9.98 2.68
N GLY A 101 -12.65 9.12 3.36
CA GLY A 101 -12.39 7.68 3.40
C GLY A 101 -12.62 7.11 4.80
N VAL A 102 -11.90 6.04 5.10
CA VAL A 102 -12.00 5.31 6.37
C VAL A 102 -10.95 5.79 7.36
N PHE A 103 -11.24 5.73 8.66
CA PHE A 103 -10.26 5.96 9.70
C PHE A 103 -10.30 4.82 10.70
N TYR A 104 -9.14 4.48 11.23
CA TYR A 104 -8.96 3.34 12.13
C TYR A 104 -8.76 3.82 13.57
N HIS A 105 -9.30 3.04 14.51
CA HIS A 105 -9.32 3.36 15.94
C HIS A 105 -8.24 2.58 16.70
N LYS A 106 -8.07 2.89 17.99
CA LYS A 106 -7.07 2.28 18.85
C LYS A 106 -7.10 0.74 18.82
N GLU A 107 -8.31 0.17 18.81
CA GLU A 107 -8.54 -1.29 18.69
C GLU A 107 -7.83 -1.92 17.48
N HIS A 108 -7.70 -1.16 16.38
CA HIS A 108 -7.04 -1.64 15.17
C HIS A 108 -5.52 -1.59 15.33
N ALA A 109 -5.00 -0.56 16.01
CA ALA A 109 -3.56 -0.47 16.31
C ALA A 109 -3.11 -1.58 17.26
N ASP A 110 -3.94 -1.92 18.25
CA ASP A 110 -3.71 -3.07 19.13
C ASP A 110 -3.67 -4.39 18.32
N ALA A 111 -4.36 -4.45 17.19
CA ALA A 111 -4.36 -5.58 16.24
C ALA A 111 -3.27 -5.50 15.14
N GLY A 112 -2.31 -4.58 15.25
CA GLY A 112 -1.17 -4.46 14.32
C GLY A 112 -1.32 -3.41 13.22
N PHE A 113 -2.36 -2.56 13.26
CA PHE A 113 -2.46 -1.41 12.37
C PHE A 113 -1.35 -0.37 12.65
N THR A 114 -0.97 0.33 11.59
CA THR A 114 0.07 1.36 11.61
C THR A 114 -0.29 2.53 12.52
N HIS A 115 0.37 2.62 13.68
CA HIS A 115 0.00 3.52 14.78
C HIS A 115 -0.05 5.01 14.38
N TYR A 116 0.87 5.46 13.53
CA TYR A 116 0.93 6.86 13.10
C TYR A 116 -0.17 7.28 12.10
N TYR A 117 -1.00 6.34 11.64
CA TYR A 117 -2.21 6.62 10.85
C TYR A 117 -3.52 6.46 11.64
N LEU A 118 -3.45 6.18 12.94
CA LEU A 118 -4.65 6.15 13.80
C LEU A 118 -5.45 7.42 13.61
N GLY A 119 -6.77 7.39 13.48
CA GLY A 119 -7.61 8.59 13.30
C GLY A 119 -7.32 9.47 12.07
N VAL A 120 -6.38 9.09 11.20
CA VAL A 120 -6.16 9.75 9.91
C VAL A 120 -7.13 9.15 8.90
N ARG A 121 -7.78 9.99 8.09
CA ARG A 121 -8.62 9.52 6.99
C ARG A 121 -7.75 8.96 5.87
N LEU A 122 -7.98 7.71 5.51
CA LEU A 122 -7.26 6.97 4.47
C LEU A 122 -8.20 6.67 3.31
N PHE A 123 -7.66 6.75 2.09
CA PHE A 123 -8.41 6.35 0.90
C PHE A 123 -8.81 4.86 1.01
N PRO A 124 -10.08 4.50 0.82
CA PRO A 124 -10.59 3.14 1.08
C PRO A 124 -10.23 2.17 -0.06
N ILE A 125 -8.94 2.00 -0.35
CA ILE A 125 -8.46 1.19 -1.47
C ILE A 125 -8.88 -0.27 -1.34
N GLN A 126 -9.00 -0.80 -0.11
CA GLN A 126 -9.41 -2.19 0.10
C GLN A 126 -10.86 -2.43 -0.34
N ALA A 127 -11.74 -1.45 -0.14
CA ALA A 127 -13.13 -1.51 -0.61
C ALA A 127 -13.22 -1.42 -2.14
N LEU A 128 -12.38 -0.56 -2.74
CA LEU A 128 -12.31 -0.47 -4.20
C LEU A 128 -11.76 -1.77 -4.81
N GLU A 129 -10.69 -2.33 -4.23
CA GLU A 129 -10.11 -3.61 -4.65
C GLU A 129 -11.11 -4.76 -4.47
N SER A 130 -11.90 -4.78 -3.41
CA SER A 130 -12.92 -5.83 -3.22
C SER A 130 -14.02 -5.73 -4.27
N ILE A 131 -14.57 -4.54 -4.53
CA ILE A 131 -15.59 -4.34 -5.58
C ILE A 131 -15.03 -4.71 -6.96
N TRP A 132 -13.79 -4.31 -7.25
CA TRP A 132 -13.11 -4.66 -8.50
C TRP A 132 -13.02 -6.17 -8.68
N VAL A 133 -12.47 -6.89 -7.69
CA VAL A 133 -12.31 -8.35 -7.76
C VAL A 133 -13.66 -9.07 -7.85
N LEU A 134 -14.68 -8.61 -7.12
CA LEU A 134 -16.03 -9.16 -7.21
C LEU A 134 -16.61 -9.02 -8.63
N MET A 135 -16.42 -7.85 -9.26
CA MET A 135 -16.82 -7.64 -10.64
C MET A 135 -16.10 -8.62 -11.59
N LEU A 136 -14.78 -8.84 -11.39
CA LEU A 136 -14.03 -9.80 -12.19
C LEU A 136 -14.57 -11.22 -12.05
N VAL A 137 -14.86 -11.65 -10.82
CA VAL A 137 -15.46 -12.97 -10.57
C VAL A 137 -16.81 -13.09 -11.27
N ILE A 138 -17.67 -12.07 -11.18
CA ILE A 138 -19.00 -12.09 -11.81
C ILE A 138 -18.89 -12.19 -13.33
N VAL A 139 -18.07 -11.34 -13.96
CA VAL A 139 -17.87 -11.36 -15.41
C VAL A 139 -17.26 -12.69 -15.86
N GLY A 140 -16.24 -13.18 -15.17
CA GLY A 140 -15.65 -14.48 -15.47
C GLY A 140 -16.63 -15.64 -15.31
N CYS A 141 -17.51 -15.60 -14.30
CA CYS A 141 -18.63 -16.56 -14.20
C CYS A 141 -19.54 -16.50 -15.42
N PHE A 142 -19.90 -15.31 -15.90
CA PHE A 142 -20.71 -15.15 -17.10
C PHE A 142 -20.01 -15.64 -18.37
N MET A 143 -18.70 -15.46 -18.48
CA MET A 143 -17.91 -16.00 -19.59
C MET A 143 -17.94 -17.54 -19.62
N VAL A 144 -17.78 -18.17 -18.46
CA VAL A 144 -17.89 -19.62 -18.31
C VAL A 144 -19.31 -20.12 -18.61
N LEU A 145 -20.34 -19.43 -18.10
CA LEU A 145 -21.74 -19.77 -18.37
C LEU A 145 -22.11 -19.60 -19.86
N GLY A 146 -21.53 -18.59 -20.51
CA GLY A 146 -21.63 -18.35 -21.94
C GLY A 146 -20.86 -19.35 -22.81
N ARG A 147 -20.17 -20.33 -22.20
CA ARG A 147 -19.35 -21.35 -22.89
C ARG A 147 -18.30 -20.75 -23.81
N GLN A 148 -17.65 -19.66 -23.35
CA GLN A 148 -16.45 -19.18 -24.00
C GLN A 148 -15.36 -20.26 -24.02
N ALA A 149 -14.37 -20.09 -24.89
CA ALA A 149 -13.28 -21.06 -25.04
C ALA A 149 -12.57 -21.33 -23.70
N PRO A 150 -12.15 -22.57 -23.42
CA PRO A 150 -11.37 -22.87 -22.22
C PRO A 150 -10.11 -22.01 -22.10
N GLY A 151 -9.87 -21.43 -20.93
CA GLY A 151 -8.73 -20.54 -20.65
C GLY A 151 -9.04 -19.07 -20.86
N GLU A 152 -10.20 -18.76 -21.44
CA GLU A 152 -10.65 -17.38 -21.68
C GLU A 152 -10.85 -16.62 -20.38
N ALA A 153 -11.61 -17.19 -19.43
CA ALA A 153 -11.93 -16.53 -18.17
C ALA A 153 -10.66 -16.33 -17.34
N LEU A 154 -9.72 -17.28 -17.40
CA LEU A 154 -8.39 -17.17 -16.80
C LEU A 154 -7.59 -16.01 -17.38
N ALA A 155 -7.37 -15.99 -18.69
CA ALA A 155 -6.58 -14.96 -19.34
C ALA A 155 -7.17 -13.56 -19.07
N TRP A 156 -8.48 -13.43 -19.25
CA TRP A 156 -9.22 -12.18 -18.99
C TRP A 156 -9.11 -11.74 -17.53
N TYR A 157 -9.27 -12.66 -16.57
CA TYR A 157 -9.19 -12.34 -15.15
C TYR A 157 -7.80 -11.83 -14.78
N VAL A 158 -6.74 -12.55 -15.19
CA VAL A 158 -5.35 -12.19 -14.87
C VAL A 158 -5.00 -10.82 -15.44
N ILE A 159 -5.24 -10.59 -16.75
CA ILE A 159 -4.95 -9.30 -17.39
C ILE A 159 -5.72 -8.16 -16.71
N THR A 160 -7.02 -8.33 -16.47
CA THR A 160 -7.85 -7.27 -15.91
C THR A 160 -7.52 -7.00 -14.44
N TYR A 161 -7.26 -8.05 -13.67
CA TYR A 161 -6.78 -7.92 -12.30
C TYR A 161 -5.45 -7.18 -12.24
N ASP A 162 -4.48 -7.55 -13.08
CA ASP A 162 -3.14 -6.96 -13.12
C ASP A 162 -3.16 -5.47 -13.52
N ILE A 163 -4.03 -5.07 -14.44
CA ILE A 163 -4.26 -3.66 -14.77
C ILE A 163 -4.76 -2.90 -13.54
N GLY A 164 -5.82 -3.40 -12.90
CA GLY A 164 -6.39 -2.78 -11.71
C GLY A 164 -5.36 -2.70 -10.59
N ARG A 165 -4.64 -3.80 -10.35
CA ARG A 165 -3.60 -3.93 -9.33
C ARG A 165 -2.45 -2.95 -9.55
N PHE A 166 -2.00 -2.80 -10.79
CA PHE A 166 -0.96 -1.84 -11.16
C PHE A 166 -1.38 -0.40 -10.84
N ILE A 167 -2.62 -0.03 -11.15
CA ILE A 167 -3.18 1.31 -10.92
C ILE A 167 -3.41 1.56 -9.42
N PHE A 168 -4.05 0.63 -8.72
CA PHE A 168 -4.39 0.75 -7.30
C PHE A 168 -3.18 0.88 -6.40
N GLU A 169 -2.03 0.34 -6.81
CA GLU A 169 -0.79 0.48 -6.07
C GLU A 169 -0.36 1.94 -5.89
N PHE A 170 -0.67 2.84 -6.83
CA PHE A 170 -0.35 4.26 -6.68
C PHE A 170 -1.16 4.94 -5.56
N ALA A 171 -2.32 4.39 -5.20
CA ALA A 171 -3.17 4.88 -4.12
C ALA A 171 -2.86 4.26 -2.75
N ARG A 172 -1.93 3.29 -2.68
CA ARG A 172 -1.58 2.57 -1.45
C ARG A 172 -0.60 3.32 -0.55
N GLY A 173 -0.85 3.21 0.75
CA GLY A 173 -0.14 3.92 1.82
C GLY A 173 0.66 3.02 2.77
N ASP A 174 0.69 1.72 2.55
CA ASP A 174 1.39 0.76 3.41
C ASP A 174 2.91 0.73 3.13
N PRO A 175 3.77 1.06 4.14
CA PRO A 175 5.21 1.28 3.96
C PRO A 175 6.04 0.00 3.91
N GLU A 176 5.52 -1.11 4.43
CA GLU A 176 6.22 -2.38 4.58
C GLU A 176 6.47 -3.09 3.25
N ARG A 177 5.81 -2.62 2.17
CA ARG A 177 5.94 -3.23 0.86
C ARG A 177 7.35 -3.09 0.28
N PRO A 178 7.85 -4.13 -0.41
CA PRO A 178 9.06 -4.03 -1.20
C PRO A 178 8.84 -3.11 -2.40
N TYR A 179 9.71 -2.10 -2.55
CA TYR A 179 9.78 -1.25 -3.74
C TYR A 179 11.12 -1.47 -4.43
N HIS A 180 11.09 -1.73 -5.73
CA HIS A 180 12.25 -1.89 -6.59
C HIS A 180 12.15 -0.89 -7.76
N SER A 181 13.18 -0.06 -7.94
CA SER A 181 13.24 0.97 -8.99
C SER A 181 12.04 1.94 -8.99
N GLY A 182 11.44 2.18 -7.82
CA GLY A 182 10.30 3.10 -7.64
C GLY A 182 8.92 2.49 -7.89
N PHE A 183 8.83 1.21 -8.24
CA PHE A 183 7.57 0.46 -8.37
C PHE A 183 7.51 -0.61 -7.29
N SER A 184 6.30 -0.99 -6.88
CA SER A 184 6.16 -2.06 -5.89
C SER A 184 6.39 -3.43 -6.52
N GLU A 185 6.69 -4.43 -5.68
CA GLU A 185 6.72 -5.84 -6.08
C GLU A 185 5.43 -6.26 -6.78
N GLY A 186 4.25 -5.84 -6.29
CA GLY A 186 2.97 -6.11 -6.94
C GLY A 186 2.86 -5.55 -8.36
N GLN A 187 3.40 -4.35 -8.64
CA GLN A 187 3.40 -3.77 -9.99
C GLN A 187 4.30 -4.54 -10.96
N TRP A 188 5.47 -4.98 -10.49
CA TRP A 188 6.36 -5.83 -11.28
C TRP A 188 5.72 -7.18 -11.59
N THR A 189 5.15 -7.83 -10.56
CA THR A 189 4.48 -9.12 -10.71
C THR A 189 3.28 -9.03 -11.66
N SER A 190 2.49 -7.94 -11.59
CA SER A 190 1.40 -7.66 -12.54
C SER A 190 1.92 -7.66 -13.99
N VAL A 191 2.97 -6.90 -14.27
CA VAL A 191 3.53 -6.81 -15.64
C VAL A 191 4.09 -8.15 -16.12
N ILE A 192 4.76 -8.90 -15.24
CA ILE A 192 5.31 -10.23 -15.56
C ILE A 192 4.19 -11.21 -15.91
N LEU A 193 3.10 -11.23 -15.13
CA LEU A 193 1.95 -12.11 -15.40
C LEU A 193 1.22 -11.71 -16.68
N MET A 194 1.03 -10.41 -16.93
CA MET A 194 0.46 -9.93 -18.19
C MET A 194 1.29 -10.36 -19.40
N ILE A 195 2.62 -10.25 -19.30
CA ILE A 195 3.54 -10.74 -20.34
C ILE A 195 3.40 -12.26 -20.47
N ALA A 196 3.35 -13.02 -19.37
CA ALA A 196 3.22 -14.48 -19.41
C ALA A 196 1.92 -14.93 -20.09
N VAL A 197 0.78 -14.28 -19.80
CA VAL A 197 -0.50 -14.55 -20.49
C VAL A 197 -0.37 -14.25 -21.98
N MET A 198 0.14 -13.07 -22.34
CA MET A 198 0.37 -12.66 -23.73
C MET A 198 1.23 -13.68 -24.50
N TRP A 199 2.31 -14.16 -23.88
CA TRP A 199 3.16 -15.22 -24.46
C TRP A 199 2.40 -16.54 -24.60
N GLY A 200 1.57 -16.92 -23.61
CA GLY A 200 0.72 -18.09 -23.67
C GLY A 200 -0.27 -18.05 -24.83
N GLU A 201 -0.86 -16.89 -25.11
CA GLU A 201 -1.74 -16.67 -26.26
C GLU A 201 -0.98 -16.80 -27.60
N LEU A 202 0.18 -16.16 -27.72
CA LEU A 202 1.02 -16.23 -28.92
C LEU A 202 1.55 -17.64 -29.19
N ALA A 203 1.78 -18.43 -28.13
CA ALA A 203 2.18 -19.83 -28.22
C ALA A 203 1.01 -20.79 -28.49
N GLY A 204 -0.24 -20.30 -28.56
CA GLY A 204 -1.44 -21.12 -28.75
C GLY A 204 -1.85 -21.96 -27.53
N LEU A 205 -1.33 -21.63 -26.34
CA LEU A 205 -1.70 -22.27 -25.07
C LEU A 205 -2.98 -21.68 -24.46
N LEU A 206 -3.31 -20.44 -24.82
CA LEU A 206 -4.51 -19.70 -24.39
C LEU A 206 -5.24 -19.11 -25.61
N PRO A 207 -6.55 -18.86 -25.51
CA PRO A 207 -7.30 -18.16 -26.56
C PRO A 207 -6.73 -16.76 -26.80
N PHE A 208 -6.47 -16.41 -28.07
CA PHE A 208 -5.85 -15.14 -28.42
C PHE A 208 -6.84 -13.98 -28.44
N HIS A 209 -6.48 -12.88 -27.76
CA HIS A 209 -7.18 -11.60 -27.86
C HIS A 209 -6.24 -10.43 -28.08
N LEU A 210 -6.54 -9.64 -29.12
CA LEU A 210 -5.74 -8.45 -29.44
C LEU A 210 -5.70 -7.45 -28.29
N TRP A 211 -6.79 -7.31 -27.53
CA TRP A 211 -6.86 -6.33 -26.47
C TRP A 211 -5.89 -6.66 -25.32
N HIS A 212 -5.60 -7.95 -25.04
CA HIS A 212 -4.59 -8.36 -24.05
C HIS A 212 -3.21 -7.82 -24.41
N ILE A 213 -2.79 -7.95 -25.66
CA ILE A 213 -1.51 -7.41 -26.16
C ILE A 213 -1.48 -5.89 -25.99
N THR A 214 -2.54 -5.20 -26.44
CA THR A 214 -2.58 -3.73 -26.37
C THR A 214 -2.58 -3.23 -24.92
N ALA A 215 -3.25 -3.92 -24.01
CA ALA A 215 -3.28 -3.58 -22.60
C ALA A 215 -1.91 -3.79 -21.94
N THR A 216 -1.25 -4.92 -22.20
CA THR A 216 0.11 -5.21 -21.73
C THR A 216 1.10 -4.18 -22.23
N ALA A 217 1.08 -3.87 -23.53
CA ALA A 217 1.92 -2.84 -24.11
C ALA A 217 1.65 -1.45 -23.50
N GLY A 218 0.37 -1.12 -23.26
CA GLY A 218 -0.05 0.11 -22.61
C GLY A 218 0.49 0.24 -21.19
N ILE A 219 0.38 -0.80 -20.36
CA ILE A 219 0.92 -0.80 -19.00
C ILE A 219 2.45 -0.70 -19.00
N VAL A 220 3.15 -1.43 -19.86
CA VAL A 220 4.62 -1.33 -20.01
C VAL A 220 5.04 0.07 -20.44
N LEU A 221 4.31 0.69 -21.37
CA LEU A 221 4.55 2.07 -21.79
C LEU A 221 4.34 3.05 -20.63
N ILE A 222 3.23 2.92 -19.89
CA ILE A 222 2.94 3.75 -18.71
C ILE A 222 4.04 3.59 -17.66
N MET A 223 4.42 2.35 -17.33
CA MET A 223 5.47 2.07 -16.37
C MET A 223 6.79 2.72 -16.80
N THR A 224 7.15 2.60 -18.07
CA THR A 224 8.35 3.22 -18.64
C THR A 224 8.28 4.74 -18.60
N ALA A 225 7.15 5.33 -19.00
CA ALA A 225 6.92 6.77 -18.97
C ALA A 225 6.97 7.34 -17.55
N VAL A 226 6.39 6.62 -16.57
CA VAL A 226 6.48 7.00 -15.16
C VAL A 226 7.92 6.89 -14.65
N ALA A 227 8.66 5.84 -15.03
CA ALA A 227 10.05 5.66 -14.67
C ALA A 227 10.96 6.77 -15.22
N THR A 228 10.81 7.10 -16.52
CA THR A 228 11.57 8.17 -17.16
C THR A 228 11.18 9.52 -16.59
N ASN A 229 9.89 9.82 -16.44
CA ASN A 229 9.43 11.07 -15.83
C ASN A 229 9.95 11.24 -14.40
N ARG A 230 10.03 10.17 -13.60
CA ARG A 230 10.64 10.21 -12.26
C ARG A 230 12.16 10.46 -12.30
N LYS A 231 12.85 9.95 -13.32
CA LYS A 231 14.28 10.19 -13.53
C LYS A 231 14.55 11.64 -13.96
N PHE A 232 13.72 12.20 -14.84
CA PHE A 232 13.85 13.58 -15.33
C PHE A 232 13.34 14.61 -14.32
N ARG A 233 12.22 14.36 -13.64
CA ARG A 233 11.71 15.16 -12.53
C ARG A 233 12.41 14.80 -11.24
N SER A 234 13.70 15.10 -11.16
CA SER A 234 14.49 15.14 -9.92
C SER A 234 13.99 16.23 -8.95
N SER A 235 12.67 16.36 -8.74
CA SER A 235 12.10 17.04 -7.60
C SER A 235 11.92 15.98 -6.51
N GLY A 236 12.60 16.17 -5.38
CA GLY A 236 12.59 15.23 -4.25
C GLY A 236 11.19 14.91 -3.69
N LYS A 237 10.17 15.66 -4.10
CA LYS A 237 8.78 15.57 -3.62
C LYS A 237 8.17 14.17 -3.67
N HIS A 238 8.43 13.38 -4.71
CA HIS A 238 7.92 12.01 -4.77
C HIS A 238 8.58 11.10 -3.72
N LYS A 239 9.89 11.28 -3.47
CA LYS A 239 10.59 10.56 -2.40
C LYS A 239 10.07 10.99 -1.03
N LEU A 240 9.69 12.26 -0.86
CA LEU A 240 9.12 12.77 0.39
C LEU A 240 7.79 12.08 0.74
N HIS A 241 6.93 11.86 -0.25
CA HIS A 241 5.61 11.22 -0.09
C HIS A 241 5.67 9.69 -0.11
N ASN A 242 6.86 9.09 -0.24
CA ASN A 242 6.98 7.64 -0.18
C ASN A 242 6.53 7.17 1.23
N PRO A 243 5.63 6.18 1.34
CA PRO A 243 5.18 5.67 2.62
C PRO A 243 6.31 5.34 3.62
N ARG A 244 7.46 4.83 3.14
CA ARG A 244 8.62 4.56 4.00
C ARG A 244 9.19 5.84 4.62
N HIS A 245 9.29 6.91 3.84
CA HIS A 245 9.80 8.18 4.35
C HIS A 245 8.79 8.86 5.29
N VAL A 246 7.48 8.70 5.03
CA VAL A 246 6.44 9.15 5.97
C VAL A 246 6.56 8.42 7.31
N LYS A 247 6.81 7.11 7.30
CA LYS A 247 7.11 6.31 8.51
C LYS A 247 8.38 6.82 9.21
N GLU A 248 9.47 7.05 8.49
CA GLU A 248 10.71 7.58 9.07
C GLU A 248 10.50 8.94 9.76
N ILE A 249 9.68 9.83 9.17
CA ILE A 249 9.32 11.12 9.79
C ILE A 249 8.53 10.88 11.08
N ALA A 250 7.54 9.98 11.06
CA ALA A 250 6.72 9.67 12.23
C ALA A 250 7.58 9.12 13.39
N ASP A 251 8.39 8.10 13.09
CA ASP A 251 9.28 7.43 14.06
C ASP A 251 10.33 8.41 14.61
N ALA A 252 10.89 9.29 13.75
CA ALA A 252 11.81 10.34 14.14
C ALA A 252 11.20 11.29 15.18
N ILE A 253 9.96 11.73 14.95
CA ILE A 253 9.28 12.66 15.85
C ILE A 253 8.90 11.99 17.17
N ASP A 254 8.43 10.74 17.14
CA ASP A 254 8.08 10.00 18.35
C ASP A 254 9.31 9.71 19.23
N LYS A 255 10.45 9.40 18.60
CA LYS A 255 11.74 9.24 19.29
C LYS A 255 12.21 10.55 19.93
N ILE A 256 12.09 11.68 19.24
CA ILE A 256 12.45 12.99 19.80
C ILE A 256 11.52 13.34 20.96
N SER A 257 10.20 13.20 20.76
CA SER A 257 9.19 13.57 21.76
C SER A 257 9.34 12.77 23.06
N SER A 258 9.59 11.46 22.96
CA SER A 258 9.87 10.62 24.13
C SER A 258 11.16 11.00 24.84
N SER A 259 12.22 11.36 24.10
CA SER A 259 13.48 11.84 24.68
C SER A 259 13.36 13.17 25.41
N VAL A 260 12.55 14.11 24.90
CA VAL A 260 12.28 15.41 25.52
C VAL A 260 11.49 15.22 26.82
N SER A 261 10.44 14.39 26.81
CA SER A 261 9.67 14.05 28.01
C SER A 261 10.53 13.37 29.07
N ALA A 262 11.40 12.44 28.69
CA ALA A 262 12.32 11.78 29.62
C ALA A 262 13.35 12.75 30.22
N LYS A 263 13.91 13.67 29.42
CA LYS A 263 14.85 14.69 29.91
C LYS A 263 14.18 15.68 30.87
N ALA A 264 12.95 16.11 30.58
CA ALA A 264 12.18 17.00 31.45
C ALA A 264 11.92 16.39 32.84
N ILE A 265 11.70 15.08 32.91
CA ILE A 265 11.55 14.35 34.19
C ILE A 265 12.88 14.29 34.98
N ILE A 266 14.02 14.26 34.30
CA ILE A 266 15.36 14.15 34.92
C ILE A 266 15.91 15.54 35.34
N THR A 267 15.49 16.63 34.69
CA THR A 267 16.05 17.98 34.89
C THR A 267 15.46 18.78 36.06
N ASP A 268 14.49 18.23 36.80
CA ASP A 268 14.05 18.76 38.11
C ASP A 268 15.17 18.75 39.19
N GLY A 269 16.41 18.37 38.83
CA GLY A 269 17.57 18.31 39.72
C GLY A 269 18.77 19.21 39.38
N HIS A 270 19.19 19.38 38.11
CA HIS A 270 20.38 20.20 37.76
C HIS A 270 20.39 20.65 36.29
N THR A 271 20.93 21.84 36.04
CA THR A 271 21.09 22.50 34.72
C THR A 271 21.97 21.68 33.76
N ALA A 272 21.34 20.93 32.86
CA ALA A 272 22.00 20.32 31.71
C ALA A 272 21.96 21.27 30.51
N GLN A 273 23.07 21.39 29.76
CA GLN A 273 23.08 22.08 28.47
C GLN A 273 21.96 21.57 27.55
N ASP A 274 21.18 22.51 27.00
CA ASP A 274 20.06 22.27 26.07
C ASP A 274 20.58 21.73 24.72
N VAL A 275 21.02 20.47 24.71
CA VAL A 275 21.21 19.73 23.46
C VAL A 275 19.82 19.42 22.91
N ILE A 276 19.38 20.22 21.95
CA ILE A 276 18.13 20.03 21.22
C ILE A 276 18.21 18.67 20.49
N PRO A 277 17.34 17.70 20.82
CA PRO A 277 17.35 16.41 20.14
C PRO A 277 16.96 16.56 18.67
N ILE A 278 17.82 16.03 17.78
CA ILE A 278 17.62 16.02 16.32
C ILE A 278 17.56 14.57 15.85
N ALA A 279 16.57 14.24 15.04
CA ALA A 279 16.52 12.98 14.30
C ALA A 279 16.74 13.24 12.81
N THR A 280 17.37 12.28 12.12
CA THR A 280 17.69 12.39 10.69
C THR A 280 17.04 11.24 9.92
N THR A 281 16.33 11.53 8.83
CA THR A 281 15.72 10.53 7.94
C THR A 281 16.72 10.03 6.89
N SER A 282 16.39 8.95 6.16
CA SER A 282 17.23 8.40 5.08
C SER A 282 17.40 9.36 3.90
N LEU A 283 16.54 10.38 3.78
CA LEU A 283 16.67 11.47 2.82
C LEU A 283 17.53 12.63 3.34
N ASN A 284 18.24 12.43 4.47
CA ASN A 284 19.07 13.43 5.16
C ASN A 284 18.29 14.64 5.69
N ILE A 285 16.98 14.48 5.93
CA ILE A 285 16.15 15.53 6.53
C ILE A 285 16.31 15.44 8.04
N GLN A 286 16.69 16.55 8.64
CA GLN A 286 16.82 16.71 10.07
C GLN A 286 15.55 17.37 10.62
N ILE A 287 15.03 16.79 11.69
CA ILE A 287 13.85 17.27 12.39
C ILE A 287 14.22 17.44 13.85
N SER A 288 13.86 18.56 14.45
CA SER A 288 13.87 18.76 15.90
C SER A 288 12.49 19.23 16.36
N THR A 289 12.13 18.90 17.59
CA THR A 289 10.89 19.36 18.21
C THR A 289 11.18 20.24 19.42
N GLY A 290 10.27 21.17 19.69
CA GLY A 290 10.27 22.03 20.85
C GLY A 290 8.85 22.51 21.13
N ALA A 291 8.65 23.06 22.33
CA ALA A 291 7.40 23.70 22.69
C ALA A 291 7.69 25.11 23.19
N ILE A 292 7.03 26.11 22.62
CA ILE A 292 7.08 27.48 23.12
C ILE A 292 5.85 27.64 24.00
N LYS A 293 6.08 27.72 25.32
CA LYS A 293 5.03 28.01 26.30
C LYS A 293 5.01 29.51 26.57
N ASP A 294 3.93 30.17 26.19
CA ASP A 294 3.56 31.49 26.72
C ASP A 294 2.40 31.30 27.71
N THR A 295 2.24 32.22 28.66
CA THR A 295 1.28 32.21 29.78
C THR A 295 -0.16 31.86 29.40
N VAL A 296 -0.55 32.03 28.12
CA VAL A 296 -1.89 31.76 27.58
C VAL A 296 -1.89 30.79 26.39
N THR A 297 -0.74 30.50 25.76
CA THR A 297 -0.68 29.74 24.51
C THR A 297 0.45 28.71 24.48
N HIS A 298 0.10 27.46 24.16
CA HIS A 298 1.04 26.42 23.81
C HIS A 298 1.28 26.43 22.29
N ILE A 299 2.53 26.53 21.85
CA ILE A 299 2.88 26.45 20.43
C ILE A 299 3.85 25.28 20.24
N ASP A 300 3.42 24.30 19.44
CA ASP A 300 4.29 23.23 18.99
C ASP A 300 5.24 23.76 17.91
N HIS A 301 6.52 23.48 18.07
CA HIS A 301 7.58 23.96 17.20
C HIS A 301 8.36 22.80 16.62
N TYR A 302 8.47 22.77 15.28
CA TYR A 302 9.30 21.81 14.56
C TYR A 302 10.32 22.58 13.72
N ALA A 303 11.61 22.27 13.86
CA ALA A 303 12.64 22.79 12.97
C ALA A 303 13.00 21.73 11.93
N LEU A 304 13.12 22.15 10.68
CA LEU A 304 13.32 21.32 9.50
C LEU A 304 14.56 21.83 8.74
N SER A 305 15.53 20.94 8.52
CA SER A 305 16.73 21.24 7.74
C SER A 305 17.21 20.02 6.97
N TYR A 306 18.16 20.22 6.05
CA TYR A 306 18.95 19.11 5.50
C TYR A 306 20.29 19.07 6.21
N GLN A 307 20.86 17.87 6.39
CA GLN A 307 22.15 17.70 7.06
C GLN A 307 23.31 18.42 6.34
N ASN A 308 23.34 18.38 5.00
CA ASN A 308 24.49 18.81 4.20
C ASN A 308 24.16 19.83 3.09
N ARG A 309 22.95 20.41 3.08
CA ARG A 309 22.54 21.39 2.06
C ARG A 309 21.44 22.32 2.57
N SER A 310 21.16 23.41 1.86
CA SER A 310 20.00 24.26 2.18
C SER A 310 18.70 23.60 1.72
N MET A 311 17.67 23.64 2.56
CA MET A 311 16.33 23.16 2.21
C MET A 311 15.60 24.18 1.34
N THR A 312 14.83 23.72 0.36
CA THR A 312 13.94 24.58 -0.43
C THR A 312 12.61 24.76 0.28
N GLU A 313 11.95 25.90 0.09
CA GLU A 313 10.64 26.17 0.71
C GLU A 313 9.60 25.13 0.31
N GLU A 314 9.62 24.66 -0.95
CA GLU A 314 8.71 23.60 -1.41
C GLU A 314 8.91 22.29 -0.64
N THR A 315 10.16 21.91 -0.38
CA THR A 315 10.49 20.71 0.41
C THR A 315 10.02 20.89 1.85
N ALA A 316 10.32 22.05 2.45
CA ALA A 316 9.95 22.36 3.83
C ALA A 316 8.43 22.34 4.02
N ARG A 317 7.67 22.92 3.08
CA ARG A 317 6.21 22.90 3.07
C ARG A 317 5.66 21.48 2.95
N THR A 318 6.25 20.68 2.06
CA THR A 318 5.86 19.27 1.89
C THR A 318 6.08 18.47 3.17
N VAL A 319 7.24 18.61 3.81
CA VAL A 319 7.53 17.93 5.09
C VAL A 319 6.62 18.45 6.20
N ALA A 320 6.37 19.76 6.25
CA ALA A 320 5.46 20.35 7.23
C ALA A 320 4.03 19.80 7.11
N ASP A 321 3.50 19.69 5.88
CA ASP A 321 2.18 19.10 5.62
C ASP A 321 2.12 17.64 6.08
N LEU A 322 3.20 16.87 5.86
CA LEU A 322 3.32 15.49 6.36
C LEU A 322 3.32 15.43 7.90
N ILE A 323 4.06 16.32 8.57
CA ILE A 323 4.11 16.38 10.05
C ILE A 323 2.72 16.69 10.62
N ILE A 324 2.05 17.70 10.07
CA ILE A 324 0.69 18.08 10.47
C ILE A 324 -0.25 16.88 10.34
N GLN A 325 -0.16 16.17 9.21
CA GLN A 325 -0.99 15.01 8.91
C GLN A 325 -0.72 13.83 9.83
N VAL A 326 0.55 13.49 10.09
CA VAL A 326 0.97 12.38 10.94
C VAL A 326 0.65 12.63 12.41
N LYS A 327 0.90 13.85 12.91
CA LYS A 327 0.68 14.19 14.32
C LYS A 327 -0.73 14.71 14.63
N LYS A 328 -1.64 14.73 13.64
CA LYS A 328 -3.02 15.24 13.77
C LYS A 328 -3.10 16.66 14.31
N LEU A 329 -2.10 17.47 13.99
CA LEU A 329 -1.98 18.79 14.56
C LEU A 329 -3.09 19.67 13.98
N SER A 330 -4.04 20.02 14.83
CA SER A 330 -5.25 20.75 14.45
C SER A 330 -5.12 22.18 14.94
N GLY A 331 -5.07 23.14 14.03
CA GLY A 331 -4.93 24.56 14.37
C GLY A 331 -4.25 25.40 13.29
N ALA A 332 -3.99 26.67 13.61
CA ALA A 332 -3.29 27.56 12.68
C ALA A 332 -1.80 27.18 12.62
N SER A 333 -1.35 26.75 11.45
CA SER A 333 0.05 26.43 11.17
C SER A 333 0.71 27.55 10.37
N ARG A 334 1.93 27.94 10.75
CA ARG A 334 2.75 28.89 9.99
C ARG A 334 4.13 28.31 9.78
N LEU A 335 4.56 28.26 8.51
CA LEU A 335 5.94 27.94 8.15
C LEU A 335 6.71 29.26 8.05
N ILE A 336 7.78 29.40 8.81
CA ILE A 336 8.68 30.55 8.76
C ILE A 336 10.09 30.08 8.42
N THR A 337 10.89 30.94 7.79
CA THR A 337 12.31 30.72 7.59
C THR A 337 13.10 31.66 8.50
N ARG A 338 14.08 31.12 9.22
CA ARG A 338 15.19 31.88 9.79
C ARG A 338 16.40 31.46 8.97
N GLY A 339 17.22 32.44 8.53
CA GLY A 339 18.29 32.24 7.54
C GLY A 339 19.17 30.99 7.73
N ASN A 340 19.87 30.58 6.66
CA ASN A 340 20.65 29.34 6.48
C ASN A 340 19.87 28.09 6.05
N GLY A 341 18.70 28.24 5.43
CA GLY A 341 17.97 27.10 4.84
C GLY A 341 17.33 26.17 5.87
N VAL A 342 17.08 26.68 7.07
CA VAL A 342 16.29 26.04 8.13
C VAL A 342 14.88 26.63 8.11
N TYR A 343 13.88 25.76 8.21
CA TYR A 343 12.48 26.14 8.25
C TYR A 343 11.88 25.74 9.59
N HIS A 344 10.99 26.58 10.11
CA HIS A 344 10.31 26.33 11.36
C HIS A 344 8.81 26.26 11.10
N LEU A 345 8.23 25.12 11.45
CA LEU A 345 6.80 24.92 11.47
C LEU A 345 6.31 25.22 12.89
N LEU A 346 5.48 26.25 13.00
CA LEU A 346 4.83 26.67 14.23
C LEU A 346 3.36 26.28 14.14
N ILE A 347 2.86 25.58 15.15
CA ILE A 347 1.47 25.13 15.19
C ILE A 347 0.88 25.59 16.51
N LYS A 348 -0.19 26.37 16.40
CA LYS A 348 -1.01 26.75 17.55
C LYS A 348 -2.20 25.79 17.61
N PRO A 349 -2.30 24.92 18.63
CA PRO A 349 -3.44 24.02 18.79
C PRO A 349 -4.73 24.83 18.82
N HIS A 350 -5.75 24.35 18.11
CA HIS A 350 -7.10 24.86 18.33
C HIS A 350 -7.52 24.36 19.71
N ASN A 351 -7.43 25.20 20.75
CA ASN A 351 -8.11 24.91 22.00
C ASN A 351 -9.57 24.61 21.65
N GLU A 352 -10.09 23.47 22.10
CA GLU A 352 -11.53 23.24 22.12
C GLU A 352 -12.15 24.42 22.89
N GLY A 353 -12.78 25.33 22.15
CA GLY A 353 -13.49 26.47 22.72
C GLY A 353 -12.73 27.80 22.81
N VAL A 354 -12.24 28.37 21.70
CA VAL A 354 -12.41 29.82 21.47
C VAL A 354 -12.61 30.08 19.97
N LYS A 355 -13.81 30.53 19.60
CA LYS A 355 -14.13 31.09 18.27
C LYS A 355 -13.44 32.44 18.08
N ARG A 356 -13.07 32.70 16.83
CA ARG A 356 -12.58 33.96 16.20
C ARG A 356 -11.07 34.20 16.26
N TRP A 357 -10.45 34.10 15.08
CA TRP A 357 -9.56 35.14 14.57
C TRP A 357 -9.91 35.40 13.10
N ALA A 358 -10.77 36.39 12.87
CA ALA A 358 -10.70 37.24 11.70
C ALA A 358 -10.28 38.62 12.21
N SER A 359 -9.31 39.24 11.54
CA SER A 359 -8.74 40.58 11.76
C SER A 359 -8.08 40.84 13.12
N THR A 360 -6.74 40.85 13.20
CA THR A 360 -5.90 42.08 13.27
C THR A 360 -4.41 41.76 13.54
N LEU A 361 -3.56 42.44 12.74
CA LEU A 361 -2.15 42.81 12.92
C LEU A 361 -1.05 41.74 12.78
#